data_AF-A0A1Q7HTA3-F1
#
_entry.id   AF-A0A1Q7HTA3-F1
#
_cell.length_a   1.000
_cell.length_b   1.000
_cell.length_c   1.000
_cell.angle_alpha   90.00
_cell.angle_beta   90.00
_cell.angle_gamma   90.00
#
_symmetry.space_group_name_H-M   'P 1'
#
loop_
_entity.id
_entity.type
_entity.pdbx_description
1 polymer ?
#
loop_
_entity_poly.entity_id
_entity_poly.type
_entity_poly.pdbx_seq_one_letter_code
_entity_poly.pdbx_strand_id
1 'polypeptide(L)'
;MTPREDLADAISTVEAPRARKRFRTDLRRALIATAASEWTATSQPQSQRRRPWFALPSSAAPRYALAFAVVMLAIFTAGGVAAASSLPGDVTYSLKLAYEEVELTLASDDAARVEVLARQADRRLEELNQVSASRPEQAPTASAAYLETVAKFEAAVVALKGAAPADKEDAAVDVAVTAAEKHIAILEQLKARHDTPGIDNALQQAKELEQKAKDKKRDDEDKRNNRPATPSQQERATPRVTPRPLGTPRPDDAGDYPR
;
A
#
# COMPACT_ATOMS: atom_id res chain seq x y z
N MET A 1 22.40 50.74 22.46
CA MET A 1 22.64 50.41 21.04
C MET A 1 23.92 49.60 21.00
N THR A 2 23.82 48.30 20.74
CA THR A 2 24.95 47.37 20.90
C THR A 2 25.71 47.17 19.58
N PRO A 3 27.05 46.99 19.60
CA PRO A 3 27.89 46.85 18.39
C PRO A 3 27.49 45.72 17.41
N ARG A 4 26.58 44.84 17.82
CA ARG A 4 26.11 43.69 17.05
C ARG A 4 25.04 44.04 16.02
N GLU A 5 24.28 45.11 16.25
CA GLU A 5 23.21 45.57 15.35
C GLU A 5 23.77 46.33 14.15
N ASP A 6 24.83 47.14 14.35
CA ASP A 6 25.54 47.84 13.27
C ASP A 6 26.17 46.88 12.24
N LEU A 7 26.64 45.70 12.68
CA LEU A 7 27.22 44.70 11.79
C LEU A 7 26.18 43.98 10.92
N ALA A 8 24.97 43.76 11.45
CA ALA A 8 23.90 43.12 10.69
C ALA A 8 23.39 44.06 9.59
N ASP A 9 23.22 45.35 9.90
CA ASP A 9 22.76 46.37 8.96
C ASP A 9 23.80 46.65 7.85
N ALA A 10 25.08 46.57 8.20
CA ALA A 10 26.21 46.67 7.25
C ALA A 10 26.33 45.47 6.31
N ILE A 11 25.88 44.27 6.71
CA ILE A 11 25.90 43.07 5.85
C ILE A 11 24.68 43.04 4.92
N SER A 12 23.52 43.55 5.36
CA SER A 12 22.31 43.59 4.52
C SER A 12 22.35 44.65 3.42
N THR A 13 23.26 45.63 3.51
CA THR A 13 23.47 46.67 2.49
C THR A 13 24.42 46.26 1.37
N VAL A 14 25.08 45.09 1.48
CA VAL A 14 25.92 44.56 0.40
C VAL A 14 25.03 43.99 -0.70
N GLU A 15 24.92 44.71 -1.82
CA GLU A 15 24.12 44.28 -2.96
C GLU A 15 24.56 42.88 -3.43
N ALA A 16 23.60 41.94 -3.42
CA ALA A 16 23.86 40.54 -3.75
C ALA A 16 24.53 40.43 -5.14
N PRO A 17 25.63 39.66 -5.27
CA PRO A 17 26.37 39.56 -6.52
C PRO A 17 25.47 38.96 -7.61
N ARG A 18 25.08 39.78 -8.59
CA ARG A 18 24.26 39.35 -9.72
C ARG A 18 25.07 38.48 -10.67
N ALA A 19 24.64 37.25 -10.88
CA ALA A 19 25.26 36.35 -11.85
C ALA A 19 25.26 36.96 -13.26
N ARG A 20 26.41 36.91 -13.94
CA ARG A 20 26.61 37.48 -15.29
C ARG A 20 25.63 36.85 -16.29
N LYS A 21 25.10 37.63 -17.24
CA LYS A 21 24.10 37.17 -18.23
C LYS A 21 24.53 35.87 -18.94
N ARG A 22 25.78 35.79 -19.41
CA ARG A 22 26.31 34.58 -20.08
C ARG A 22 26.18 33.32 -19.23
N PHE A 23 26.51 33.41 -17.94
CA PHE A 23 26.44 32.28 -17.01
C PHE A 23 25.01 31.78 -16.83
N ARG A 24 24.04 32.69 -16.76
CA ARG A 24 22.61 32.32 -16.69
C ARG A 24 22.15 31.64 -17.96
N THR A 25 22.62 32.08 -19.12
CA THR A 25 22.30 31.47 -20.42
C THR A 25 22.91 30.08 -20.53
N ASP A 26 24.17 29.92 -20.13
CA ASP A 26 24.88 28.64 -20.15
C ASP A 26 24.25 27.64 -19.17
N LEU A 27 23.92 28.08 -17.96
CA LEU A 27 23.21 27.27 -16.96
C LEU A 27 21.83 26.86 -17.45
N ARG A 28 21.07 27.78 -18.05
CA ARG A 28 19.76 27.46 -18.62
C ARG A 28 19.87 26.43 -19.74
N ARG A 29 20.91 26.54 -20.59
CA ARG A 29 21.16 25.59 -21.67
C ARG A 29 21.56 24.21 -21.14
N ALA A 30 22.40 24.18 -20.11
CA ALA A 30 22.78 22.94 -19.43
C ALA A 30 21.56 22.27 -18.77
N LEU A 31 20.76 23.03 -18.03
CA LEU A 31 19.54 22.53 -17.37
C LEU A 31 18.50 22.02 -18.36
N ILE A 32 18.29 22.71 -19.49
CA ILE A 32 17.37 22.24 -20.53
C ILE A 32 17.91 20.99 -21.24
N ALA A 33 19.22 20.88 -21.45
CA ALA A 33 19.83 19.68 -22.01
C ALA A 33 19.69 18.47 -21.07
N THR A 34 19.93 18.66 -19.77
CA THR A 34 19.73 17.63 -18.74
C THR A 34 18.25 17.26 -18.61
N ALA A 35 17.36 18.25 -18.54
CA ALA A 35 15.91 18.00 -18.49
C ALA A 35 15.41 17.30 -19.76
N ALA A 36 15.94 17.61 -20.95
CA ALA A 36 15.57 16.92 -22.18
C ALA A 36 16.05 15.46 -22.19
N SER A 37 17.23 15.16 -21.64
CA SER A 37 17.71 13.78 -21.49
C SER A 37 16.92 12.99 -20.43
N GLU A 38 16.42 13.64 -19.38
CA GLU A 38 15.60 12.98 -18.35
C GLU A 38 14.14 12.82 -18.79
N TRP A 39 13.55 13.78 -19.50
CA TRP A 39 12.15 13.70 -19.93
C TRP A 39 11.94 12.76 -21.12
N THR A 40 12.91 12.65 -22.03
CA THR A 40 12.81 11.69 -23.15
C THR A 40 12.92 10.23 -22.71
N ALA A 41 13.35 9.97 -21.47
CA ALA A 41 13.30 8.63 -20.88
C ALA A 41 11.90 8.21 -20.40
N THR A 42 10.92 9.13 -20.31
CA THR A 42 9.59 8.85 -19.73
C THR A 42 8.45 8.77 -20.76
N SER A 43 8.72 9.06 -22.03
CA SER A 43 7.73 8.98 -23.11
C SER A 43 8.10 7.95 -24.18
N GLN A 44 8.25 6.69 -23.75
CA GLN A 44 8.27 5.55 -24.65
C GLN A 44 6.93 4.81 -24.52
N PRO A 45 6.15 4.60 -25.61
CA PRO A 45 4.87 3.91 -25.54
C PRO A 45 5.12 2.47 -25.08
N GLN A 46 4.70 2.19 -23.85
CA GLN A 46 5.00 0.97 -23.12
C GLN A 46 4.06 -0.18 -23.53
N SER A 47 4.01 -0.50 -24.83
CA SER A 47 3.46 -1.77 -25.34
C SER A 47 4.52 -2.86 -25.50
N GLN A 48 5.77 -2.57 -25.12
CA GLN A 48 6.77 -3.61 -24.93
C GLN A 48 6.48 -4.33 -23.62
N ARG A 49 5.88 -5.52 -23.76
CA ARG A 49 5.85 -6.59 -22.76
C ARG A 49 7.17 -6.59 -21.99
N ARG A 50 7.14 -6.00 -20.79
CA ARG A 50 8.25 -6.02 -19.85
C ARG A 50 8.49 -7.48 -19.51
N ARG A 51 9.51 -8.06 -20.15
CA ARG A 51 10.11 -9.27 -19.62
C ARG A 51 10.66 -8.89 -18.24
N PRO A 52 10.25 -9.58 -17.17
CA PRO A 52 10.80 -9.29 -15.85
C PRO A 52 12.32 -9.45 -15.94
N TRP A 53 13.06 -8.61 -15.23
CA TRP A 53 14.53 -8.72 -15.08
C TRP A 53 14.95 -10.11 -14.58
N PHE A 54 14.02 -10.88 -13.99
CA PHE A 54 14.17 -12.28 -13.61
C PHE A 54 13.63 -13.27 -14.67
N ALA A 55 13.66 -12.91 -15.95
CA ALA A 55 13.37 -13.87 -17.01
C ALA A 55 14.50 -14.89 -17.08
N LEU A 56 14.38 -15.95 -16.28
CA LEU A 56 15.21 -17.15 -16.35
C LEU A 56 15.20 -17.65 -17.80
N PRO A 57 16.38 -17.99 -18.37
CA PRO A 57 16.41 -18.63 -19.68
C PRO A 57 15.59 -19.91 -19.59
N SER A 58 14.56 -20.03 -20.44
CA SER A 58 13.63 -21.17 -20.49
C SER A 58 14.27 -22.48 -20.97
N SER A 59 15.59 -22.58 -20.88
CA SER A 59 16.43 -23.73 -21.19
C SER A 59 17.41 -24.09 -20.06
N ALA A 60 17.32 -23.44 -18.89
CA ALA A 60 18.00 -23.94 -17.69
C ALA A 60 17.38 -25.31 -17.35
N ALA A 61 18.15 -26.37 -17.62
CA ALA A 61 17.72 -27.74 -17.38
C ALA A 61 17.10 -27.89 -15.97
N PRO A 62 16.00 -28.65 -15.80
CA PRO A 62 15.30 -28.83 -14.52
C PRO A 62 16.21 -29.35 -13.39
N ARG A 63 17.43 -29.79 -13.75
CA ARG A 63 18.51 -30.27 -12.89
C ARG A 63 19.07 -29.18 -11.96
N TYR A 64 19.13 -27.92 -12.41
CA TYR A 64 19.66 -26.82 -11.60
C TYR A 64 18.58 -26.03 -10.86
N ALA A 65 17.31 -26.19 -11.25
CA ALA A 65 16.19 -25.53 -10.57
C ALA A 65 16.08 -26.00 -9.11
N LEU A 66 16.25 -27.30 -8.86
CA LEU A 66 16.26 -27.84 -7.49
C LEU A 66 17.47 -27.37 -6.69
N ALA A 67 18.66 -27.37 -7.28
CA ALA A 67 19.88 -26.88 -6.61
C ALA A 67 19.78 -25.38 -6.29
N PHE A 68 19.24 -24.57 -7.22
CA PHE A 68 18.98 -23.16 -6.99
C PHE A 68 17.92 -22.95 -5.91
N ALA A 69 16.83 -23.73 -5.91
CA ALA A 69 15.81 -23.68 -4.86
C ALA A 69 16.38 -24.06 -3.48
N VAL A 70 17.26 -25.06 -3.41
CA VAL A 70 17.93 -25.48 -2.16
C VAL A 70 18.93 -24.42 -1.69
N VAL A 71 19.67 -23.79 -2.60
CA VAL A 71 20.59 -22.69 -2.25
C VAL A 71 19.81 -21.45 -1.80
N MET A 72 18.73 -21.09 -2.49
CA MET A 72 17.81 -20.04 -2.05
C MET A 72 17.24 -20.39 -0.67
N LEU A 73 16.71 -21.60 -0.49
CA LEU A 73 16.20 -22.04 0.82
C LEU A 73 17.26 -21.96 1.91
N ALA A 74 18.50 -22.37 1.63
CA ALA A 74 19.62 -22.29 2.57
C ALA A 74 20.00 -20.84 2.93
N ILE A 75 20.00 -19.93 1.95
CA ILE A 75 20.21 -18.48 2.15
C ILE A 75 19.05 -17.89 2.98
N PHE A 76 17.82 -18.31 2.71
CA PHE A 76 16.62 -17.92 3.46
C PHE A 76 16.68 -18.43 4.91
N THR A 77 17.18 -19.64 5.16
CA THR A 77 17.26 -20.20 6.52
C THR A 77 18.44 -19.70 7.34
N ALA A 78 19.62 -19.51 6.72
CA ALA A 78 20.84 -19.15 7.45
C ALA A 78 21.05 -17.63 7.53
N GLY A 79 20.71 -16.87 6.48
CA GLY A 79 20.79 -15.41 6.45
C GLY A 79 19.51 -14.71 6.92
N GLY A 80 18.36 -15.39 6.84
CA GLY A 80 17.07 -14.83 7.23
C GLY A 80 16.94 -14.52 8.72
N VAL A 81 17.58 -15.29 9.61
CA VAL A 81 17.52 -15.03 11.06
C VAL A 81 18.24 -13.72 11.43
N ALA A 82 19.43 -13.50 10.87
CA ALA A 82 20.20 -12.27 11.11
C ALA A 82 19.59 -11.04 10.40
N ALA A 83 18.95 -11.23 9.24
CA ALA A 83 18.20 -10.17 8.58
C ALA A 83 16.90 -9.85 9.33
N ALA A 84 16.19 -10.84 9.87
CA ALA A 84 14.93 -10.63 10.59
C ALA A 84 15.11 -9.75 11.83
N SER A 85 16.22 -9.93 12.57
CA SER A 85 16.55 -9.12 13.76
C SER A 85 17.31 -7.82 13.45
N SER A 86 17.57 -7.51 12.17
CA SER A 86 18.29 -6.29 11.80
C SER A 86 17.43 -5.05 12.03
N LEU A 87 18.06 -3.99 12.51
CA LEU A 87 17.47 -2.68 12.74
C LEU A 87 17.86 -1.68 11.64
N PRO A 88 17.07 -0.62 11.43
CA PRO A 88 17.44 0.45 10.52
C PRO A 88 18.84 1.00 10.83
N GLY A 89 19.75 0.93 9.85
CA GLY A 89 21.16 1.30 10.01
C GLY A 89 22.12 0.11 10.09
N ASP A 90 21.64 -1.12 10.29
CA ASP A 90 22.46 -2.33 10.23
C ASP A 90 22.78 -2.71 8.78
N VAL A 91 23.95 -3.34 8.56
CA VAL A 91 24.40 -3.77 7.22
C VAL A 91 23.45 -4.82 6.60
N THR A 92 22.86 -5.69 7.42
CA THR A 92 21.92 -6.73 6.97
C THR A 92 20.50 -6.23 6.75
N TYR A 93 20.23 -4.95 7.01
CA TYR A 93 18.89 -4.37 6.89
C TYR A 93 18.38 -4.32 5.45
N SER A 94 19.27 -4.08 4.47
CA SER A 94 18.90 -4.13 3.05
C SER A 94 18.40 -5.52 2.63
N LEU A 95 18.91 -6.58 3.25
CA LEU A 95 18.44 -7.94 3.02
C LEU A 95 17.04 -8.16 3.61
N LYS A 96 16.74 -7.57 4.78
CA LYS A 96 15.40 -7.57 5.37
C LYS A 96 14.38 -6.90 4.44
N LEU A 97 14.73 -5.73 3.90
CA LEU A 97 13.89 -5.03 2.93
C LEU A 97 13.64 -5.87 1.67
N ALA A 98 14.65 -6.61 1.19
CA ALA A 98 14.47 -7.50 0.04
C ALA A 98 13.49 -8.65 0.34
N TYR A 99 13.53 -9.23 1.54
CA TYR A 99 12.54 -10.23 1.96
C TYR A 99 11.12 -9.67 2.05
N GLU A 100 10.98 -8.46 2.58
CA GLU A 100 9.70 -7.76 2.69
C GLU A 100 9.12 -7.39 1.32
N GLU A 101 9.97 -7.03 0.36
CA GLU A 101 9.54 -6.82 -1.03
C GLU A 101 9.04 -8.14 -1.65
N VAL A 102 9.71 -9.26 -1.38
CA VAL A 102 9.22 -10.57 -1.83
C VAL A 102 7.87 -10.89 -1.18
N GLU A 103 7.69 -10.65 0.12
CA GLU A 103 6.40 -10.80 0.81
C GLU A 103 5.30 -9.96 0.13
N LEU A 104 5.60 -8.71 -0.22
CA LEU A 104 4.66 -7.81 -0.89
C LEU A 104 4.35 -8.23 -2.33
N THR A 105 5.34 -8.75 -3.08
CA THR A 105 5.12 -9.25 -4.45
C THR A 105 4.31 -10.54 -4.50
N LEU A 106 4.35 -11.35 -3.43
CA LEU A 106 3.58 -12.59 -3.30
C LEU A 106 2.14 -12.36 -2.83
N ALA A 107 1.80 -11.14 -2.39
CA ALA A 107 0.42 -10.79 -2.06
C ALA A 107 -0.49 -10.96 -3.29
N SER A 108 -1.51 -11.82 -3.16
CA SER A 108 -2.33 -12.30 -4.27
C SER A 108 -3.24 -11.23 -4.87
N ASP A 109 -3.66 -10.25 -4.07
CA ASP A 109 -4.50 -9.14 -4.48
C ASP A 109 -4.19 -7.87 -3.67
N ASP A 110 -4.85 -6.77 -4.01
CA ASP A 110 -4.62 -5.47 -3.38
C ASP A 110 -5.04 -5.44 -1.90
N ALA A 111 -6.03 -6.24 -1.49
CA ALA A 111 -6.41 -6.36 -0.08
C ALA A 111 -5.30 -7.07 0.72
N ALA A 112 -4.73 -8.14 0.18
CA ALA A 112 -3.59 -8.81 0.77
C ALA A 112 -2.36 -7.87 0.85
N ARG A 113 -2.16 -6.97 -0.14
CA ARG A 113 -1.10 -5.95 -0.09
C ARG A 113 -1.28 -4.98 1.07
N VAL A 114 -2.52 -4.52 1.31
CA VAL A 114 -2.86 -3.68 2.46
C VAL A 114 -2.48 -4.38 3.77
N GLU A 115 -2.82 -5.66 3.94
CA GLU A 115 -2.46 -6.42 5.14
C GLU A 115 -0.95 -6.59 5.31
N VAL A 116 -0.22 -6.91 4.23
CA VAL A 116 1.25 -7.04 4.26
C VAL A 116 1.89 -5.72 4.69
N LEU A 117 1.47 -4.60 4.09
CA LEU A 117 2.00 -3.28 4.40
C LEU A 117 1.63 -2.83 5.82
N ALA A 118 0.44 -3.16 6.32
CA ALA A 118 0.07 -2.93 7.72
C ALA A 118 1.03 -3.64 8.68
N ARG A 119 1.33 -4.92 8.42
CA ARG A 119 2.30 -5.69 9.23
C ARG A 119 3.74 -5.18 9.11
N GLN A 120 4.13 -4.66 7.95
CA GLN A 120 5.44 -4.04 7.78
C GLN A 120 5.52 -2.71 8.56
N ALA A 121 4.47 -1.88 8.51
CA ALA A 121 4.40 -0.64 9.27
C ALA A 121 4.46 -0.90 10.80
N ASP A 122 3.75 -1.93 11.27
CA ASP A 122 3.85 -2.42 12.66
C ASP A 122 5.29 -2.78 13.04
N ARG A 123 5.99 -3.54 12.19
CA ARG A 123 7.40 -3.91 12.42
C ARG A 123 8.30 -2.67 12.48
N ARG A 124 8.12 -1.71 11.57
CA ARG A 124 8.94 -0.48 11.56
C ARG A 124 8.70 0.37 12.81
N LEU A 125 7.49 0.37 13.35
CA LEU A 125 7.19 1.06 14.59
C LEU A 125 7.88 0.39 15.80
N GLU A 126 7.89 -0.93 15.84
CA GLU A 126 8.61 -1.68 16.87
C GLU A 126 10.12 -1.45 16.79
N GLU A 127 10.68 -1.46 15.58
CA GLU A 127 12.09 -1.12 15.34
C GLU A 127 12.40 0.31 15.76
N LEU A 128 11.55 1.28 15.45
CA LEU A 128 11.71 2.67 15.89
C LEU A 128 11.71 2.76 17.41
N ASN A 129 10.80 2.06 18.10
CA ASN A 129 10.76 2.01 19.55
C ASN A 129 12.04 1.37 20.14
N GLN A 130 12.51 0.26 19.55
CA GLN A 130 13.74 -0.42 19.97
C GLN A 130 14.98 0.44 19.74
N VAL A 131 15.10 1.05 18.58
CA VAL A 131 16.22 1.94 18.21
C VAL A 131 16.23 3.17 19.10
N SER A 132 15.08 3.79 19.36
CA SER A 132 15.00 4.96 20.24
C SER A 132 15.48 4.66 21.66
N ALA A 133 15.25 3.43 22.15
CA ALA A 133 15.70 3.00 23.47
C ALA A 133 17.18 2.57 23.53
N SER A 134 17.70 1.95 22.47
CA SER A 134 19.03 1.29 22.48
C SER A 134 20.11 2.00 21.68
N ARG A 135 19.73 2.77 20.66
CA ARG A 135 20.61 3.43 19.66
C ARG A 135 19.98 4.76 19.20
N PRO A 136 19.80 5.74 20.09
CA PRO A 136 19.07 6.98 19.79
C PRO A 136 19.66 7.76 18.61
N GLU A 137 20.95 7.60 18.31
CA GLU A 137 21.60 8.17 17.12
C GLU A 137 21.06 7.62 15.79
N GLN A 138 20.47 6.42 15.79
CA GLN A 138 19.83 5.79 14.64
C GLN A 138 18.31 6.08 14.58
N ALA A 139 17.73 6.75 15.59
CA ALA A 139 16.31 7.06 15.64
C ALA A 139 15.80 7.87 14.42
N PRO A 140 16.56 8.84 13.86
CA PRO A 140 16.15 9.51 12.63
C PRO A 140 15.99 8.53 11.45
N THR A 141 16.92 7.60 11.27
CA THR A 141 16.86 6.57 10.23
C THR A 141 15.65 5.64 10.42
N ALA A 142 15.41 5.20 11.65
CA ALA A 142 14.26 4.35 11.97
C ALA A 142 12.92 5.10 11.76
N SER A 143 12.85 6.38 12.11
CA SER A 143 11.65 7.20 11.90
C SER A 143 11.36 7.40 10.41
N ALA A 144 12.38 7.60 9.58
CA ALA A 144 12.24 7.71 8.13
C ALA A 144 11.73 6.38 7.52
N ALA A 145 12.26 5.25 7.96
CA ALA A 145 11.82 3.93 7.49
C ALA A 145 10.35 3.62 7.86
N TYR A 146 9.93 4.02 9.07
CA TYR A 146 8.53 3.96 9.48
C TYR A 146 7.64 4.84 8.58
N LEU A 147 8.00 6.11 8.41
CA LEU A 147 7.24 7.06 7.57
C LEU A 147 7.09 6.58 6.13
N GLU A 148 8.16 6.05 5.53
CA GLU A 148 8.12 5.49 4.17
C GLU A 148 7.13 4.31 4.08
N THR A 149 7.13 3.44 5.08
CA THR A 149 6.29 2.24 5.09
C THR A 149 4.81 2.60 5.31
N VAL A 150 4.52 3.56 6.19
CA VAL A 150 3.16 4.09 6.37
C VAL A 150 2.66 4.78 5.10
N ALA A 151 3.50 5.51 4.39
CA ALA A 151 3.12 6.13 3.12
C ALA A 151 2.77 5.08 2.05
N LYS A 152 3.52 3.97 1.97
CA LYS A 152 3.19 2.83 1.09
C LYS A 152 1.88 2.16 1.50
N PHE A 153 1.67 1.97 2.80
CA PHE A 153 0.43 1.42 3.35
C PHE A 153 -0.78 2.29 2.99
N GLU A 154 -0.71 3.59 3.22
CA GLU A 154 -1.75 4.55 2.84
C GLU A 154 -2.03 4.50 1.34
N ALA A 155 -0.98 4.48 0.51
CA ALA A 155 -1.14 4.37 -0.94
C ALA A 155 -1.84 3.07 -1.36
N ALA A 156 -1.58 1.94 -0.70
CA ALA A 156 -2.26 0.68 -0.96
C ALA A 156 -3.74 0.71 -0.56
N VAL A 157 -4.07 1.32 0.58
CA VAL A 157 -5.47 1.54 1.00
C VAL A 157 -6.21 2.40 -0.02
N VAL A 158 -5.57 3.46 -0.53
CA VAL A 158 -6.14 4.32 -1.58
C VAL A 158 -6.29 3.57 -2.91
N ALA A 159 -5.30 2.74 -3.28
CA ALA A 159 -5.33 1.99 -4.54
C ALA A 159 -6.43 0.93 -4.59
N LEU A 160 -6.78 0.34 -3.43
CA LEU A 160 -7.87 -0.64 -3.34
C LEU A 160 -9.24 -0.02 -3.65
N LYS A 161 -9.38 1.30 -3.45
CA LYS A 161 -10.63 2.03 -3.64
C LYS A 161 -11.08 2.01 -5.10
N GLY A 162 -12.28 1.49 -5.34
CA GLY A 162 -12.88 1.36 -6.66
C GLY A 162 -12.29 0.22 -7.51
N ALA A 163 -11.27 -0.49 -7.01
CA ALA A 163 -10.63 -1.61 -7.68
C ALA A 163 -11.12 -2.97 -7.16
N ALA A 164 -11.70 -3.01 -5.95
CA ALA A 164 -12.11 -4.23 -5.27
C ALA A 164 -13.62 -4.25 -4.94
N PRO A 165 -14.17 -5.43 -4.64
CA PRO A 165 -15.48 -5.56 -4.02
C PRO A 165 -15.60 -4.74 -2.73
N ALA A 166 -16.79 -4.20 -2.45
CA ALA A 166 -17.03 -3.32 -1.31
C ALA A 166 -16.63 -3.93 0.04
N ASP A 167 -16.80 -5.24 0.22
CA ASP A 167 -16.39 -5.97 1.41
C ASP A 167 -14.86 -5.94 1.66
N LYS A 168 -14.06 -5.96 0.58
CA LYS A 168 -12.60 -5.83 0.69
C LYS A 168 -12.16 -4.40 0.96
N GLU A 169 -12.86 -3.42 0.38
CA GLU A 169 -12.62 -2.00 0.68
C GLU A 169 -12.90 -1.71 2.15
N ASP A 170 -14.04 -2.16 2.67
CA ASP A 170 -14.44 -2.00 4.08
C ASP A 170 -13.40 -2.64 5.01
N ALA A 171 -12.97 -3.88 4.71
CA ALA A 171 -11.96 -4.58 5.48
C ALA A 171 -10.61 -3.84 5.50
N ALA A 172 -10.19 -3.26 4.37
CA ALA A 172 -8.95 -2.49 4.31
C ALA A 172 -9.02 -1.18 5.10
N VAL A 173 -10.19 -0.52 5.09
CA VAL A 173 -10.43 0.68 5.91
C VAL A 173 -10.37 0.31 7.40
N ASP A 174 -10.97 -0.81 7.81
CA ASP A 174 -10.89 -1.29 9.20
C ASP A 174 -9.45 -1.63 9.63
N VAL A 175 -8.67 -2.26 8.74
CA VAL A 175 -7.23 -2.49 8.98
C VAL A 175 -6.48 -1.17 9.15
N ALA A 176 -6.77 -0.16 8.30
CA ALA A 176 -6.14 1.15 8.38
C ALA A 176 -6.46 1.89 9.68
N VAL A 177 -7.73 1.90 10.11
CA VAL A 177 -8.14 2.49 11.39
C VAL A 177 -7.44 1.79 12.56
N THR A 178 -7.49 0.46 12.59
CA THR A 178 -6.91 -0.33 13.68
C THR A 178 -5.39 -0.12 13.78
N ALA A 179 -4.69 -0.12 12.64
CA ALA A 179 -3.26 0.12 12.59
C ALA A 179 -2.92 1.54 13.06
N ALA A 180 -3.63 2.55 12.59
CA ALA A 180 -3.38 3.94 12.94
C ALA A 180 -3.60 4.20 14.45
N GLU A 181 -4.69 3.69 15.04
CA GLU A 181 -4.95 3.80 16.48
C GLU A 181 -3.83 3.17 17.32
N LYS A 182 -3.39 1.98 16.94
CA LYS A 182 -2.24 1.30 17.57
C LYS A 182 -0.96 2.14 17.44
N HIS A 183 -0.69 2.67 16.25
CA HIS A 183 0.52 3.43 15.97
C HIS A 183 0.58 4.72 16.77
N ILE A 184 -0.54 5.46 16.82
CA ILE A 184 -0.68 6.68 17.63
C ILE A 184 -0.39 6.38 19.09
N ALA A 185 -0.98 5.31 19.65
CA ALA A 185 -0.78 4.96 21.06
C ALA A 185 0.70 4.72 21.40
N ILE A 186 1.42 4.00 20.54
CA ILE A 186 2.85 3.72 20.74
C ILE A 186 3.70 4.98 20.50
N LEU A 187 3.37 5.78 19.48
CA LEU A 187 4.11 7.00 19.17
C LEU A 187 3.95 8.08 20.25
N GLU A 188 2.78 8.20 20.88
CA GLU A 188 2.58 9.09 22.05
C GLU A 188 3.44 8.62 23.24
N GLN A 189 3.50 7.30 23.49
CA GLN A 189 4.40 6.75 24.52
C GLN A 189 5.88 6.97 24.18
N LEU A 190 6.23 6.95 22.90
CA LEU A 190 7.59 7.19 22.44
C LEU A 190 7.96 8.67 22.57
N LYS A 191 7.05 9.58 22.17
CA LYS A 191 7.21 11.03 22.32
C LYS A 191 7.39 11.44 23.79
N ALA A 192 6.65 10.82 24.69
CA ALA A 192 6.79 11.07 26.13
C ALA A 192 8.18 10.70 26.69
N ARG A 193 8.88 9.75 26.05
CA ARG A 193 10.25 9.34 26.41
C ARG A 193 11.32 10.13 25.67
N HIS A 194 11.07 10.39 24.39
CA HIS A 194 12.00 11.04 23.46
C HIS A 194 11.24 11.98 22.53
N ASP A 195 11.29 13.28 22.83
CA ASP A 195 10.65 14.29 21.99
C ASP A 195 11.59 14.63 20.83
N THR A 196 11.28 14.12 19.63
CA THR A 196 12.10 14.35 18.43
C THR A 196 11.21 14.69 17.23
N PRO A 197 11.70 15.49 16.26
CA PRO A 197 10.93 15.83 15.06
C PRO A 197 10.50 14.61 14.25
N GLY A 198 11.28 13.52 14.27
CA GLY A 198 10.93 12.27 13.58
C GLY A 198 9.69 11.61 14.17
N ILE A 199 9.55 11.62 15.49
CA ILE A 199 8.38 11.07 16.19
C ILE A 199 7.16 11.97 15.99
N ASP A 200 7.34 13.29 15.97
CA ASP A 200 6.25 14.24 15.67
C ASP A 200 5.67 14.02 14.28
N ASN A 201 6.53 13.91 13.27
CA ASN A 201 6.10 13.65 11.91
C ASN A 201 5.40 12.28 11.80
N ALA A 202 5.94 11.25 12.47
CA ALA A 202 5.33 9.92 12.52
C ALA A 202 3.92 9.95 13.16
N LEU A 203 3.76 10.71 14.24
CA LEU A 203 2.51 10.86 14.95
C LEU A 203 1.49 11.63 14.13
N GLN A 204 1.92 12.70 13.45
CA GLN A 204 1.07 13.46 12.52
C GLN A 204 0.60 12.55 11.38
N GLN A 205 1.50 11.80 10.74
CA GLN A 205 1.12 10.89 9.64
C GLN A 205 0.12 9.83 10.10
N ALA A 206 0.31 9.25 11.29
CA ALA A 206 -0.62 8.26 11.84
C ALA A 206 -2.01 8.86 12.13
N LYS A 207 -2.08 10.08 12.67
CA LYS A 207 -3.33 10.82 12.88
C LYS A 207 -4.04 11.16 11.57
N GLU A 208 -3.29 11.57 10.54
CA GLU A 208 -3.85 11.84 9.21
C GLU A 208 -4.42 10.57 8.58
N LEU A 209 -3.73 9.43 8.70
CA LEU A 209 -4.22 8.14 8.22
C LEU A 209 -5.50 7.72 8.95
N GLU A 210 -5.52 7.82 10.29
CA GLU A 210 -6.70 7.52 11.11
C GLU A 210 -7.91 8.35 10.67
N GLN A 211 -7.73 9.67 10.55
CA GLN A 211 -8.80 10.59 10.19
C GLN A 211 -9.36 10.27 8.80
N LYS A 212 -8.49 10.09 7.79
CA LYS A 212 -8.90 9.72 6.43
C LYS A 212 -9.66 8.40 6.39
N ALA A 213 -9.22 7.40 7.15
CA ALA A 213 -9.87 6.09 7.21
C ALA A 213 -11.23 6.16 7.93
N LYS A 214 -11.33 6.91 9.04
CA LYS A 214 -12.58 7.13 9.79
C LYS A 214 -13.61 7.91 8.98
N ASP A 215 -13.21 8.96 8.29
CA ASP A 215 -14.10 9.74 7.42
C ASP A 215 -14.67 8.87 6.30
N LYS A 216 -13.83 8.03 5.70
CA LYS A 216 -14.26 7.07 4.67
C LYS A 216 -15.26 6.05 5.22
N LYS A 217 -15.00 5.49 6.40
CA LYS A 217 -15.92 4.53 7.04
C LYS A 217 -17.30 5.15 7.27
N ARG A 218 -17.36 6.40 7.73
CA ARG A 218 -18.61 7.16 7.90
C ARG A 218 -19.35 7.38 6.59
N ASP A 219 -18.64 7.80 5.54
CA ASP A 219 -19.23 8.01 4.21
C ASP A 219 -19.89 6.74 3.66
N ASP A 220 -19.29 5.58 3.89
CA ASP A 220 -19.79 4.30 3.41
C ASP A 220 -20.97 3.78 4.26
N GLU A 221 -20.94 4.00 5.58
CA GLU A 221 -22.07 3.74 6.48
C GLU A 221 -23.29 4.60 6.10
N ASP A 222 -23.09 5.90 5.83
CA ASP A 222 -24.16 6.81 5.43
C ASP A 222 -24.76 6.42 4.08
N LYS A 223 -23.93 6.04 3.11
CA LYS A 223 -24.41 5.51 1.80
C LYS A 223 -25.19 4.23 1.95
N ARG A 224 -24.80 3.36 2.89
CA ARG A 224 -25.49 2.10 3.16
C ARG A 224 -26.85 2.34 3.80
N ASN A 225 -26.93 3.27 4.74
CA ASN A 225 -28.17 3.64 5.44
C ASN A 225 -29.14 4.43 4.55
N ASN A 226 -28.63 5.29 3.67
CA ASN A 226 -29.45 6.08 2.73
C ASN A 226 -29.71 5.39 1.38
N ARG A 227 -29.31 4.12 1.22
CA ARG A 227 -29.65 3.36 0.02
C ARG A 227 -31.16 3.08 0.07
N PRO A 228 -31.99 3.63 -0.85
CA PRO A 228 -33.40 3.28 -0.88
C PRO A 228 -33.49 1.77 -0.97
N ALA A 229 -34.30 1.16 -0.10
CA ALA A 229 -34.56 -0.26 -0.15
C ALA A 229 -34.97 -0.58 -1.59
N THR A 230 -34.10 -1.25 -2.35
CA THR A 230 -34.52 -1.86 -3.60
C THR A 230 -35.74 -2.69 -3.23
N PRO A 231 -36.92 -2.45 -3.83
CA PRO A 231 -38.09 -3.22 -3.49
C PRO A 231 -37.69 -4.68 -3.64
N SER A 232 -37.82 -5.38 -2.52
CA SER A 232 -37.79 -6.83 -2.46
C SER A 232 -38.46 -7.34 -3.72
N GLN A 233 -37.83 -8.30 -4.39
CA GLN A 233 -38.50 -9.19 -5.34
C GLN A 233 -39.54 -10.03 -4.58
N GLN A 234 -40.53 -9.35 -4.02
CA GLN A 234 -41.75 -9.88 -3.50
C GLN A 234 -42.72 -9.74 -4.66
N GLU A 235 -42.75 -10.79 -5.48
CA GLU A 235 -43.71 -11.16 -6.53
C GLU A 235 -43.00 -11.77 -7.75
N ARG A 236 -42.19 -12.81 -7.52
CA ARG A 236 -42.30 -13.94 -8.45
C ARG A 236 -43.58 -14.67 -8.08
N ALA A 237 -44.66 -14.25 -8.72
CA ALA A 237 -45.95 -14.92 -8.70
C ALA A 237 -45.75 -16.44 -8.74
N THR A 238 -46.25 -17.12 -7.71
CA THR A 238 -46.58 -18.54 -7.80
C THR A 238 -47.45 -18.73 -9.05
N PRO A 239 -47.12 -19.63 -9.99
CA PRO A 239 -48.08 -19.98 -11.02
C PRO A 239 -49.29 -20.58 -10.33
N ARG A 240 -50.41 -19.86 -10.42
CA ARG A 240 -51.74 -20.29 -10.01
C ARG A 240 -52.01 -21.66 -10.65
N VAL A 241 -51.98 -22.71 -9.83
CA VAL A 241 -52.41 -24.05 -10.23
C VAL A 241 -53.89 -23.95 -10.58
N THR A 242 -54.20 -24.02 -11.87
CA THR A 242 -55.57 -24.17 -12.36
C THR A 242 -56.11 -25.53 -11.93
N PRO A 243 -57.32 -25.60 -11.35
CA PRO A 243 -57.95 -26.88 -11.07
C PRO A 243 -58.25 -27.61 -12.37
N ARG A 244 -57.74 -28.84 -12.47
CA ARG A 244 -58.01 -29.82 -13.53
C ARG A 244 -59.50 -30.12 -13.59
N PRO A 245 -60.19 -29.95 -14.74
CA PRO A 245 -61.56 -30.44 -14.86
C PRO A 245 -61.57 -31.97 -14.87
N LEU A 246 -62.39 -32.55 -13.99
CA LEU A 246 -62.75 -33.97 -14.02
C LEU A 246 -63.61 -34.27 -15.25
N GLY A 247 -63.25 -35.35 -15.94
CA GLY A 247 -64.22 -36.28 -16.52
C GLY A 247 -64.87 -35.90 -17.85
N THR A 248 -64.48 -36.63 -18.90
CA THR A 248 -65.46 -37.12 -19.88
C THR A 248 -65.39 -38.65 -19.92
N PRO A 249 -66.52 -39.37 -19.87
CA PRO A 249 -66.53 -40.82 -19.86
C PRO A 249 -66.06 -41.39 -21.20
N ARG A 250 -65.28 -42.47 -21.16
CA ARG A 250 -65.02 -43.34 -22.30
C ARG A 250 -66.27 -44.20 -22.50
N PRO A 251 -66.95 -44.16 -23.66
CA PRO A 251 -67.98 -45.14 -23.97
C PRO A 251 -67.29 -46.43 -24.43
N ASP A 252 -67.52 -47.50 -23.70
CA ASP A 252 -67.49 -48.85 -24.22
C ASP A 252 -68.79 -49.04 -25.02
N ASP A 253 -68.67 -49.42 -26.30
CA ASP A 253 -69.67 -50.20 -27.03
C ASP A 253 -68.95 -50.79 -28.24
N ALA A 254 -68.61 -52.08 -28.18
CA ALA A 254 -69.48 -53.17 -28.64
C ALA A 254 -69.57 -53.20 -30.17
N GLY A 255 -68.70 -54.03 -30.76
CA GLY A 255 -68.80 -54.50 -32.14
C GLY A 255 -68.45 -55.98 -32.14
N ASP A 256 -69.42 -56.80 -31.74
CA ASP A 256 -69.40 -58.25 -31.79
C ASP A 256 -69.52 -58.76 -33.25
N TYR A 257 -68.98 -59.96 -33.49
CA TYR A 257 -68.74 -60.70 -34.73
C TYR A 257 -70.03 -61.02 -35.55
N PRO A 258 -69.93 -61.55 -36.81
CA PRO A 258 -69.82 -63.01 -37.00
C PRO A 258 -69.05 -63.53 -38.25
N ARG A 259 -68.46 -64.72 -38.02
CA ARG A 259 -68.23 -65.90 -38.89
C ARG A 259 -67.26 -65.83 -40.06
#